data_AF-A0A8T1RY04-F1
#
_entry.id   AF-A0A8T1RY04-F1
#
_cell.length_a   1.000
_cell.length_b   1.000
_cell.length_c   1.000
_cell.angle_alpha   90.00
_cell.angle_beta   90.00
_cell.angle_gamma   90.00
#
_symmetry.space_group_name_H-M   'P 1'
#
loop_
_entity.id
_entity.type
_entity.pdbx_description
1 polymer ?
#
loop_
_entity_poly.entity_id
_entity_poly.type
_entity_poly.pdbx_seq_one_letter_code
_entity_poly.pdbx_strand_id
1 'polypeptide(L)'
;DPILDPKERFKVECFYCILDVAVTSIEERFCQLHGHCETFEFLYDIGNIKNQFSKEDLMKHCEDLHLALNTDNAADTDAVELYDELIALSELISPKTSPLKVLEFIARNDFFTPNTAIALRILLTLPVSVVSGERSFSKLKLLKNYLRSTMSQNLCQDSH
;
A
#
# COMPACT_ATOMS: atom_id res chain seq x y z
N ASP A 1 36.25 3.58 29.70
CA ASP A 1 35.30 3.07 28.69
C ASP A 1 35.54 1.60 28.44
N PRO A 2 34.53 0.72 28.61
CA PRO A 2 34.71 -0.67 28.22
C PRO A 2 34.85 -0.70 26.69
N ILE A 3 35.93 -1.30 26.21
CA ILE A 3 36.24 -1.43 24.80
C ILE A 3 35.20 -2.40 24.22
N LEU A 4 34.11 -1.88 23.65
CA LEU A 4 33.25 -2.68 22.79
C LEU A 4 34.12 -3.15 21.62
N ASP A 5 34.21 -4.46 21.42
CA ASP A 5 34.83 -5.06 20.25
C ASP A 5 34.35 -4.32 18.98
N PRO A 6 35.23 -3.98 18.02
CA PRO A 6 34.84 -3.21 16.83
C PRO A 6 33.64 -3.80 16.08
N LYS A 7 33.46 -5.13 16.16
CA LYS A 7 32.31 -5.84 15.59
C LYS A 7 31.01 -5.54 16.34
N GLU A 8 31.05 -5.52 17.67
CA GLU A 8 29.91 -5.16 18.51
C GLU A 8 29.54 -3.68 18.36
N ARG A 9 30.54 -2.81 18.25
CA ARG A 9 30.30 -1.39 17.99
C ARG A 9 29.65 -1.16 16.62
N PHE A 10 30.14 -1.81 15.57
CA PHE A 10 29.51 -1.77 14.24
C PHE A 10 28.07 -2.32 14.26
N LYS A 11 27.84 -3.39 15.03
CA LYS A 11 26.52 -4.02 15.16
C LYS A 11 25.50 -3.10 15.83
N VAL A 12 25.91 -2.39 16.89
CA VAL A 12 25.04 -1.49 17.65
C VAL A 12 24.87 -0.14 16.96
N GLU A 13 25.96 0.53 16.57
CA GLU A 13 25.92 1.92 16.08
C GLU A 13 25.49 2.00 14.60
N CYS A 14 25.71 0.95 13.81
CA CYS A 14 25.43 0.97 12.38
C CYS A 14 24.33 -0.02 12.01
N PHE A 15 24.52 -1.31 12.28
CA PHE A 15 23.60 -2.34 11.80
C PHE A 15 22.20 -2.21 12.42
N TYR A 16 22.07 -2.10 13.74
CA TYR A 16 20.77 -1.93 14.38
C TYR A 16 20.11 -0.58 14.08
N CYS A 17 20.88 0.51 13.98
CA CYS A 17 20.35 1.81 13.56
C CYS A 17 19.74 1.74 12.14
N ILE A 18 20.47 1.17 11.18
CA ILE A 18 19.96 1.01 9.80
C ILE A 18 18.73 0.09 9.78
N LEU A 19 18.75 -0.98 10.56
CA LEU A 19 17.63 -1.92 10.68
C LEU A 19 16.38 -1.24 11.25
N ASP A 20 16.53 -0.45 12.32
CA ASP A 20 15.42 0.29 12.93
C ASP A 20 14.89 1.38 12.00
N VAL A 21 15.75 2.12 11.30
CA VAL A 21 15.32 3.11 10.29
C VAL A 21 14.57 2.46 9.14
N ALA A 22 15.06 1.33 8.62
CA ALA A 22 14.37 0.58 7.58
C ALA A 22 13.01 0.04 8.06
N VAL A 23 12.94 -0.41 9.32
CA VAL A 23 11.71 -0.86 9.97
C VAL A 23 10.69 0.28 10.06
N THR A 24 11.08 1.42 10.63
CA THR A 24 10.20 2.58 10.82
C THR A 24 9.73 3.16 9.48
N SER A 25 10.63 3.33 8.51
CA SER A 25 10.29 3.85 7.17
C SER A 25 9.27 2.94 6.45
N ILE A 26 9.38 1.63 6.64
CA ILE A 26 8.44 0.68 6.06
C ILE A 26 7.11 0.69 6.83
N GLU A 27 7.10 0.76 8.16
CA GLU A 27 5.89 0.90 8.99
C GLU A 27 5.12 2.19 8.65
N GLU A 28 5.81 3.32 8.45
CA GLU A 28 5.21 4.58 7.97
C GLU A 28 4.54 4.39 6.61
N ARG A 29 5.23 3.73 5.67
CA ARG A 29 4.69 3.44 4.33
C ARG A 29 3.45 2.54 4.40
N PHE A 30 3.38 1.61 5.35
CA PHE A 30 2.19 0.78 5.60
C PHE A 30 1.00 1.57 6.11
N CYS A 31 1.22 2.45 7.10
CA CYS A 31 0.18 3.30 7.66
C CYS A 31 -0.38 4.26 6.60
N GLN A 32 0.50 4.85 5.79
CA GLN A 32 0.09 5.67 4.64
C GLN A 32 -0.76 4.83 3.67
N LEU A 33 -0.32 3.62 3.33
CA LEU A 33 -1.08 2.74 2.45
C LEU A 33 -2.47 2.37 2.99
N HIS A 34 -2.59 2.18 4.31
CA HIS A 34 -3.86 1.86 4.95
C HIS A 34 -4.83 3.05 4.89
N GLY A 35 -4.34 4.28 5.10
CA GLY A 35 -5.13 5.51 4.87
C GLY A 35 -5.54 5.68 3.41
N HIS A 36 -4.66 5.29 2.46
CA HIS A 36 -5.00 5.28 1.04
C HIS A 36 -6.08 4.24 0.71
N CYS A 37 -6.20 3.11 1.43
CA CYS A 37 -7.24 2.12 1.14
C CYS A 37 -8.68 2.67 1.23
N GLU A 38 -8.92 3.65 2.11
CA GLU A 38 -10.22 4.35 2.19
C GLU A 38 -10.49 5.17 0.91
N THR A 39 -9.45 5.75 0.32
CA THR A 39 -9.54 6.50 -0.95
C THR A 39 -10.00 5.64 -2.13
N PHE A 40 -9.82 4.31 -2.07
CA PHE A 40 -10.26 3.39 -3.14
C PHE A 40 -11.58 2.66 -2.81
N GLU A 41 -12.25 2.98 -1.69
CA GLU A 41 -13.43 2.24 -1.23
C GLU A 41 -14.54 2.19 -2.30
N PHE A 42 -14.77 3.30 -3.00
CA PHE A 42 -15.81 3.41 -4.03
C PHE A 42 -15.58 2.50 -5.25
N LEU A 43 -14.37 1.97 -5.45
CA LEU A 43 -14.02 1.07 -6.55
C LEU A 43 -14.32 -0.41 -6.26
N TYR A 44 -14.72 -0.76 -5.03
CA TYR A 44 -15.04 -2.14 -4.66
C TYR A 44 -16.35 -2.66 -5.28
N ASP A 45 -17.29 -1.76 -5.60
CA ASP A 45 -18.56 -2.12 -6.25
C ASP A 45 -18.99 -1.06 -7.28
N ILE A 46 -18.24 -0.99 -8.38
CA ILE A 46 -18.50 -0.06 -9.49
C ILE A 46 -19.89 -0.30 -10.11
N GLY A 47 -20.38 -1.54 -10.13
CA GLY A 47 -21.71 -1.87 -10.68
C GLY A 47 -22.88 -1.30 -9.86
N ASN A 48 -22.63 -0.88 -8.62
CA ASN A 48 -23.63 -0.28 -7.75
C ASN A 48 -23.31 1.19 -7.41
N ILE A 49 -22.38 1.82 -8.11
CA ILE A 49 -21.84 3.14 -7.76
C ILE A 49 -22.91 4.24 -7.81
N LYS A 50 -23.81 4.18 -8.79
CA LYS A 50 -24.92 5.13 -8.97
C LYS A 50 -25.96 5.09 -7.85
N ASN A 51 -26.06 3.96 -7.14
CA ASN A 51 -26.98 3.82 -6.01
C ASN A 51 -26.33 4.20 -4.68
N GLN A 52 -25.00 4.20 -4.62
CA GLN A 52 -24.24 4.46 -3.40
C GLN A 52 -23.84 5.92 -3.24
N PHE A 53 -23.64 6.64 -4.35
CA PHE A 53 -23.12 7.99 -4.33
C PHE A 53 -24.00 8.94 -5.14
N SER A 54 -24.15 10.18 -4.65
CA SER A 54 -24.63 11.27 -5.48
C SER A 54 -23.58 11.63 -6.54
N LYS A 55 -23.96 12.43 -7.54
CA LYS A 55 -23.02 12.91 -8.55
C LYS A 55 -21.88 13.70 -7.91
N GLU A 56 -22.23 14.60 -6.98
CA GLU A 56 -21.31 15.49 -6.30
C GLU A 56 -20.37 14.68 -5.39
N ASP A 57 -20.88 13.69 -4.67
CA ASP A 57 -20.07 12.83 -3.81
C ASP A 57 -19.10 11.98 -4.64
N LEU A 58 -19.57 11.36 -5.74
CA LEU A 58 -18.70 10.52 -6.57
C LEU A 58 -17.60 11.34 -7.24
N MET A 59 -17.92 12.55 -7.72
CA MET A 59 -16.91 13.45 -8.29
C MET A 59 -15.85 13.79 -7.24
N LYS A 60 -16.27 14.10 -6.00
CA LYS A 60 -15.34 14.36 -4.91
C LYS A 60 -14.40 13.18 -4.64
N HIS A 61 -14.91 11.95 -4.65
CA HIS A 61 -14.04 10.76 -4.49
C HIS A 61 -13.03 10.62 -5.65
N CYS A 62 -13.42 10.97 -6.87
CA CYS A 62 -12.51 10.96 -8.03
C CYS A 62 -11.43 12.04 -7.89
N GLU A 63 -11.77 13.24 -7.40
CA GLU A 63 -10.83 14.31 -7.11
C GLU A 63 -9.86 13.94 -5.98
N ASP A 64 -10.38 13.38 -4.87
CA ASP A 64 -9.58 12.92 -3.74
C ASP A 64 -8.58 11.83 -4.19
N LEU A 65 -9.02 10.90 -5.04
CA LEU A 65 -8.15 9.87 -5.61
C LEU A 65 -7.11 10.45 -6.58
N HIS A 66 -7.50 11.39 -7.43
CA HIS A 66 -6.59 12.10 -8.33
C HIS A 66 -5.48 12.84 -7.54
N LEU A 67 -5.86 13.55 -6.48
CA LEU A 67 -4.90 14.24 -5.59
C LEU A 67 -4.01 13.26 -4.84
N ALA A 68 -4.53 12.12 -4.39
CA ALA A 68 -3.75 11.11 -3.71
C ALA A 68 -2.71 10.42 -4.60
N LEU A 69 -2.99 10.32 -5.91
CA LEU A 69 -2.12 9.68 -6.89
C LEU A 69 -1.12 10.64 -7.54
N ASN A 70 -1.40 11.95 -7.55
CA ASN A 70 -0.57 12.93 -8.25
C ASN A 70 0.34 13.69 -7.30
N THR A 71 1.66 13.55 -7.50
CA THR A 71 2.67 14.37 -6.85
C THR A 71 3.22 15.41 -7.83
N ASP A 72 2.78 16.65 -7.64
CA ASP A 72 3.26 17.95 -8.17
C ASP A 72 3.66 18.15 -9.65
N ASN A 73 3.89 17.15 -10.51
CA ASN A 73 4.34 17.40 -11.90
C ASN A 73 4.00 16.34 -12.97
N ALA A 74 3.31 15.25 -12.65
CA ALA A 74 2.77 14.32 -13.63
C ALA A 74 1.45 13.74 -13.10
N ALA A 75 0.35 13.99 -13.81
CA ALA A 75 -0.93 13.42 -13.46
C ALA A 75 -1.07 12.04 -14.11
N ASP A 76 -1.16 10.97 -13.31
CA ASP A 76 -1.36 9.59 -13.80
C ASP A 76 -2.84 9.29 -14.10
N THR A 77 -3.76 10.16 -13.66
CA THR A 77 -5.21 10.03 -13.83
C THR A 77 -5.86 11.39 -14.00
N ASP A 78 -6.98 11.47 -14.74
CA ASP A 78 -7.87 12.63 -14.81
C ASP A 78 -9.16 12.35 -14.02
N ALA A 79 -9.52 13.24 -13.08
CA ALA A 79 -10.66 13.03 -12.19
C ALA A 79 -12.01 13.05 -12.92
N VAL A 80 -12.15 13.87 -13.96
CA VAL A 80 -13.38 14.00 -14.74
C VAL A 80 -13.54 12.80 -15.65
N GLU A 81 -12.47 12.39 -16.34
CA GLU A 81 -12.49 11.18 -17.17
C GLU A 81 -12.74 9.93 -16.31
N LEU A 82 -12.12 9.82 -15.13
CA LEU A 82 -12.39 8.73 -14.20
C LEU A 82 -13.87 8.66 -13.81
N TYR A 83 -14.48 9.80 -13.49
CA TYR A 83 -15.92 9.85 -13.20
C TYR A 83 -16.75 9.32 -14.38
N ASP A 84 -16.52 9.83 -15.58
CA ASP A 84 -17.28 9.45 -16.77
C ASP A 84 -17.11 7.96 -17.10
N GLU A 85 -15.88 7.44 -16.98
CA GLU A 85 -15.57 6.03 -17.15
C GLU A 85 -16.30 5.13 -16.13
N LEU A 86 -16.37 5.54 -14.86
CA LEU A 86 -17.07 4.79 -13.81
C LEU A 86 -18.58 4.76 -14.05
N ILE A 87 -19.15 5.88 -14.48
CA ILE A 87 -20.57 5.95 -14.88
C ILE A 87 -20.84 5.01 -16.05
N ALA A 88 -20.00 5.03 -17.09
CA ALA A 88 -20.14 4.14 -18.23
C ALA A 88 -19.98 2.66 -17.83
N LEU A 89 -18.96 2.33 -17.04
CA LEU A 89 -18.73 0.97 -16.55
C LEU A 89 -19.88 0.46 -15.69
N SER A 90 -20.47 1.30 -14.85
CA SER A 90 -21.60 0.92 -14.00
C SER A 90 -22.83 0.45 -14.78
N GLU A 91 -22.97 0.85 -16.06
CA GLU A 91 -24.04 0.38 -16.95
C GLU A 91 -23.72 -0.96 -17.60
N LEU A 92 -22.43 -1.33 -17.65
CA LEU A 92 -21.93 -2.51 -18.35
C LEU A 92 -21.69 -3.70 -17.41
N ILE A 93 -21.50 -3.44 -16.12
CA ILE A 93 -21.18 -4.47 -15.13
C ILE A 93 -22.29 -4.62 -14.09
N SER A 94 -22.47 -5.84 -13.60
CA SER A 94 -23.44 -6.10 -12.53
C SER A 94 -22.93 -5.61 -11.16
N PRO A 95 -23.83 -5.22 -10.25
CA PRO A 95 -23.49 -4.97 -8.85
C PRO A 95 -22.73 -6.15 -8.22
N LYS A 96 -21.88 -5.85 -7.22
CA LYS A 96 -21.04 -6.80 -6.47
C LYS A 96 -20.01 -7.54 -7.34
N THR A 97 -19.67 -7.00 -8.51
CA THR A 97 -18.58 -7.53 -9.32
C THR A 97 -17.25 -7.14 -8.70
N SER A 98 -16.44 -8.13 -8.33
CA SER A 98 -15.13 -7.89 -7.70
C SER A 98 -14.20 -7.05 -8.58
N PRO A 99 -13.35 -6.16 -8.01
CA PRO A 99 -12.40 -5.33 -8.75
C PRO A 99 -11.54 -6.07 -9.78
N LEU A 100 -11.07 -7.28 -9.46
CA LEU A 100 -10.29 -8.12 -10.38
C LEU A 100 -11.08 -8.49 -11.65
N LYS A 101 -12.36 -8.86 -11.52
CA LYS A 101 -13.23 -9.19 -12.65
C LYS A 101 -13.55 -7.97 -13.49
N VAL A 102 -13.70 -6.80 -12.87
CA VAL A 102 -13.87 -5.54 -13.61
C VAL A 102 -12.61 -5.22 -14.42
N LEU A 103 -11.42 -5.36 -13.83
CA LEU A 103 -10.17 -5.17 -14.56
C LEU A 103 -9.99 -6.17 -15.71
N GLU A 104 -10.34 -7.44 -15.53
CA GLU A 104 -10.37 -8.43 -16.61
C GLU A 104 -11.34 -8.04 -17.72
N PHE A 105 -12.53 -7.53 -17.36
CA PHE A 105 -13.50 -7.05 -18.34
C PHE A 105 -12.94 -5.88 -19.15
N ILE A 106 -12.34 -4.88 -18.49
CA ILE A 106 -11.72 -3.74 -19.17
C ILE A 106 -10.59 -4.21 -20.10
N ALA A 107 -9.75 -5.14 -19.66
CA ALA A 107 -8.65 -5.68 -20.45
C ALA A 107 -9.10 -6.47 -21.69
N ARG A 108 -10.28 -7.11 -21.64
CA ARG A 108 -10.86 -7.82 -22.79
C ARG A 108 -11.52 -6.89 -23.82
N ASN A 109 -11.76 -5.64 -23.46
CA ASN A 109 -12.43 -4.63 -24.28
C ASN A 109 -11.48 -3.46 -24.60
N ASP A 110 -10.22 -3.77 -24.92
CA ASP A 110 -9.20 -2.81 -25.38
C ASP A 110 -8.95 -1.60 -24.46
N PHE A 111 -9.16 -1.75 -23.15
CA PHE A 111 -8.92 -0.68 -22.17
C PHE A 111 -9.66 0.63 -22.47
N PHE A 112 -10.92 0.53 -22.90
CA PHE A 112 -11.78 1.70 -23.19
C PHE A 112 -12.00 2.64 -21.99
N THR A 113 -11.64 2.21 -20.77
CA THR A 113 -11.63 3.01 -19.53
C THR A 113 -10.23 3.02 -18.90
N PRO A 114 -9.28 3.77 -19.47
CA PRO A 114 -7.89 3.75 -19.05
C PRO A 114 -7.66 4.27 -17.62
N ASN A 115 -8.35 5.33 -17.18
CA ASN A 115 -8.18 5.89 -15.83
C ASN A 115 -8.65 4.89 -14.75
N THR A 116 -9.79 4.24 -15.00
CA THR A 116 -10.35 3.21 -14.13
C THR A 116 -9.45 1.98 -14.10
N ALA A 117 -8.86 1.59 -15.24
CA ALA A 117 -7.91 0.49 -15.30
C ALA A 117 -6.66 0.77 -14.46
N ILE A 118 -6.13 2.00 -14.50
CA ILE A 118 -5.00 2.43 -13.67
C ILE A 118 -5.38 2.36 -12.19
N ALA A 119 -6.51 2.97 -11.80
CA ALA A 119 -6.99 2.97 -10.43
C ALA A 119 -7.19 1.54 -9.88
N LEU A 120 -7.79 0.64 -10.66
CA LEU A 120 -7.99 -0.76 -10.28
C LEU A 120 -6.67 -1.55 -10.19
N ARG A 121 -5.70 -1.29 -11.07
CA ARG A 121 -4.36 -1.90 -10.98
C ARG A 121 -3.65 -1.47 -9.70
N ILE A 122 -3.73 -0.19 -9.35
CA ILE A 122 -3.18 0.31 -8.09
C ILE A 122 -3.90 -0.38 -6.93
N LEU A 123 -5.23 -0.30 -6.86
CA LEU A 123 -6.04 -0.97 -5.83
C LEU A 123 -5.67 -2.45 -5.65
N LEU A 124 -5.53 -3.22 -6.73
CA LEU A 124 -5.25 -4.65 -6.66
C LEU A 124 -3.80 -4.98 -6.29
N THR A 125 -2.86 -4.05 -6.52
CA THR A 125 -1.45 -4.22 -6.14
C THR A 125 -1.17 -3.74 -4.71
N LEU A 126 -1.98 -2.84 -4.15
CA LEU A 126 -1.86 -2.39 -2.77
C LEU A 126 -1.91 -3.57 -1.76
N PRO A 127 -2.95 -4.43 -1.70
CA PRO A 127 -3.00 -5.56 -0.76
C PRO A 127 -1.87 -6.58 -0.98
N VAL A 128 -1.45 -6.80 -2.23
CA VAL A 128 -0.37 -7.75 -2.56
C VAL A 128 0.97 -7.25 -2.01
N SER A 129 1.24 -5.95 -2.15
CA SER A 129 2.42 -5.31 -1.57
C SER A 129 2.37 -5.27 -0.04
N VAL A 130 1.17 -5.08 0.54
CA VAL A 130 0.97 -5.03 1.98
C VAL A 130 1.27 -6.39 2.60
N VAL A 131 0.59 -7.44 2.13
CA VAL A 131 0.75 -8.80 2.67
C VAL A 131 2.18 -9.31 2.50
N SER A 132 2.81 -9.04 1.35
CA SER A 132 4.20 -9.42 1.09
C SER A 132 5.18 -8.69 2.02
N GLY A 133 4.97 -7.39 2.22
CA GLY A 133 5.79 -6.59 3.10
C GLY A 133 5.57 -6.94 4.58
N GLU A 134 4.34 -7.18 5.04
CA GLU A 134 4.03 -7.59 6.43
C GLU A 134 4.71 -8.91 6.77
N ARG A 135 4.67 -9.88 5.83
CA ARG A 135 5.34 -11.17 5.98
C ARG A 135 6.87 -11.03 6.03
N SER A 136 7.42 -10.17 5.18
CA SER A 136 8.87 -9.89 5.15
C SER A 136 9.32 -9.13 6.40
N PHE A 137 8.49 -8.19 6.87
CA PHE A 137 8.70 -7.40 8.07
C PHE A 137 8.61 -8.23 9.35
N SER A 138 7.63 -9.12 9.45
CA SER A 138 7.50 -10.05 10.58
C SER A 138 8.77 -10.89 10.75
N LYS A 139 9.39 -11.32 9.64
CA LYS A 139 10.68 -12.00 9.65
C LYS A 139 11.81 -11.09 10.12
N LEU A 140 11.84 -9.84 9.66
CA LEU A 140 12.86 -8.85 10.08
C LEU A 140 12.76 -8.52 11.58
N LYS A 141 11.54 -8.35 12.10
CA LYS A 141 11.24 -8.12 13.52
C LYS A 141 11.64 -9.31 14.39
N LEU A 142 11.42 -10.53 13.91
CA LEU A 142 11.91 -11.74 14.55
C LEU A 142 13.44 -11.79 14.57
N LEU A 143 14.10 -11.46 13.46
CA LEU A 143 15.55 -11.43 13.35
C LEU A 143 16.17 -10.37 14.29
N LYS A 144 15.55 -9.19 14.36
CA LYS A 144 15.91 -8.12 15.30
C LYS A 144 15.84 -8.61 16.75
N ASN A 145 14.72 -9.22 17.13
CA ASN A 145 14.51 -9.73 18.48
C ASN A 145 15.50 -10.85 18.83
N TYR A 146 15.75 -11.77 17.90
CA TYR A 146 16.72 -12.86 18.07
C TYR A 146 18.16 -12.34 18.23
N LEU A 147 18.58 -11.38 17.41
CA LEU A 147 19.91 -10.80 17.51
C LEU A 147 20.09 -10.02 18.81
N ARG A 148 19.05 -9.29 19.26
CA ARG A 148 19.06 -8.57 20.54
C ARG A 148 19.06 -9.51 21.75
N SER A 149 18.31 -10.62 21.71
CA SER A 149 18.31 -11.61 22.79
C SER A 149 19.61 -12.39 22.90
N THR A 150 20.24 -12.73 21.77
CA THR A 150 21.54 -13.43 21.75
C THR A 150 22.65 -12.55 22.33
N MET A 151 22.57 -11.23 22.15
CA MET A 151 23.50 -10.29 22.80
C MET A 151 23.30 -10.24 24.32
N SER A 152 22.06 -10.21 24.79
CA SER A 152 21.75 -10.29 26.23
C SER A 152 22.15 -11.64 26.84
N GLN A 153 22.10 -12.75 26.08
CA GLN A 153 22.51 -14.08 26.55
C GLN A 153 24.04 -14.25 26.58
N ASN A 154 24.76 -13.80 25.55
CA ASN A 154 26.22 -13.89 25.51
C ASN A 154 26.89 -13.06 26.62
N LEU A 155 26.30 -11.91 27.00
CA LEU A 155 26.77 -11.11 28.14
C LEU A 155 26.54 -11.78 29.51
N CYS A 156 25.61 -12.76 29.62
CA CYS A 156 25.32 -13.47 30.86
C CYS A 156 26.08 -14.80 31.02
N GLN A 157 26.71 -15.34 29.97
CA GLN A 157 27.47 -16.59 30.06
C GLN A 157 28.97 -16.40 30.38
N ASP A 158 29.51 -15.19 30.22
CA ASP A 158 30.91 -14.87 30.58
C ASP A 158 31.08 -14.42 32.05
N SER A 159 30.07 -14.68 32.90
CA SER A 159 30.06 -14.30 34.34
C SER A 159 30.31 -15.48 35.30
N HIS A 160 30.86 -16.60 34.82
CA HIS A 160 31.23 -17.77 35.65
C HIS A 160 32.73 -18.03 35.64
#